data_AF-A0ABD1MU65-F1
#
_entry.id   AF-A0ABD1MU65-F1
#
_cell.length_a   1.000
_cell.length_b   1.000
_cell.length_c   1.000
_cell.angle_alpha   90.00
_cell.angle_beta   90.00
_cell.angle_gamma   90.00
#
_symmetry.space_group_name_H-M   'P 1'
#
loop_
_entity.id
_entity.type
_entity.pdbx_description
1 polymer ?
#
loop_
_entity_poly.entity_id
_entity_poly.type
_entity_poly.pdbx_seq_one_letter_code
_entity_poly.pdbx_strand_id
1 'polypeptide(L)'
;MEMECWFERLPMVEFLIQSSHHLQLSPIVKYSALSLFADRFFPSVPAFIKGGNSSSWLLRPVTESAFHLFVLISLWISTKIHDSQPLSVACFKSLADTSIKEQHFTTRNFLQAEVLFMQVLNFEIGTTNIAFLFLEDLWIQFKGVAKVGELLSIEACMEVMDLLYEKEEMSVLFRSPHSIAAAILVVSYVITVPKQKWEFPVLGWVNFVTSCKEDDMIKMVTVILKHVLVPS
;
A
#
# COMPACT_ATOMS: atom_id res chain seq x y z
N MET A 1 19.56 15.14 22.21
CA MET A 1 18.59 14.60 23.18
C MET A 1 17.52 13.92 22.36
N GLU A 2 17.66 12.61 22.26
CA GLU A 2 16.98 11.70 21.34
C GLU A 2 15.48 11.63 21.65
N MET A 3 14.65 11.67 20.61
CA MET A 3 13.23 11.35 20.71
C MET A 3 12.81 10.60 19.45
N GLU A 4 13.49 9.48 19.19
CA GLU A 4 13.13 8.48 18.19
C GLU A 4 12.56 7.26 18.92
N CYS A 5 11.29 7.36 19.28
CA CYS A 5 10.46 6.19 19.55
C CYS A 5 9.16 6.44 18.78
N TRP A 6 9.25 6.30 17.46
CA TRP A 6 8.07 6.25 16.61
C TRP A 6 7.69 4.78 16.46
N PHE A 7 6.41 4.48 16.62
CA PHE A 7 5.87 3.13 16.48
C PHE A 7 6.40 2.43 15.22
N GLU A 8 6.58 1.12 15.30
CA GLU A 8 6.99 0.35 14.12
C GLU A 8 5.90 0.43 13.05
N ARG A 9 6.27 0.81 11.83
CA ARG A 9 5.34 0.93 10.68
C ARG A 9 4.79 -0.42 10.26
N LEU A 10 5.60 -1.48 10.38
CA LEU A 10 5.27 -2.83 9.94
C LEU A 10 3.98 -3.38 10.58
N PRO A 11 3.81 -3.39 11.93
CA PRO A 11 2.55 -3.81 12.55
C PRO A 11 1.31 -3.08 12.02
N MET A 12 1.43 -1.78 11.68
CA MET A 12 0.32 -1.01 11.14
C MET A 12 -0.01 -1.39 9.68
N VAL A 13 1.02 -1.71 8.89
CA VAL A 13 0.87 -2.20 7.51
C VAL A 13 0.23 -3.59 7.50
N GLU A 14 0.70 -4.51 8.34
CA GLU A 14 0.11 -5.85 8.50
C GLU A 14 -1.35 -5.74 8.93
N PHE A 15 -1.64 -4.88 9.92
CA PHE A 15 -2.99 -4.62 10.37
C PHE A 15 -3.88 -4.07 9.25
N LEU A 16 -3.35 -3.19 8.38
CA LEU A 16 -4.07 -2.67 7.22
C LEU A 16 -4.40 -3.79 6.23
N ILE A 17 -3.40 -4.60 5.85
CA ILE A 17 -3.58 -5.72 4.91
C ILE A 17 -4.64 -6.69 5.47
N GLN A 18 -4.51 -7.11 6.73
CA GLN A 18 -5.48 -7.99 7.38
C GLN A 18 -6.89 -7.36 7.43
N SER A 19 -6.99 -6.08 7.79
CA SER A 19 -8.28 -5.37 7.84
C SER A 19 -8.94 -5.29 6.46
N SER A 20 -8.16 -5.08 5.41
CA SER A 20 -8.67 -5.05 4.04
C SER A 20 -9.26 -6.40 3.60
N HIS A 21 -8.61 -7.51 3.98
CA HIS A 21 -9.11 -8.86 3.75
C HIS A 21 -10.39 -9.14 4.55
N HIS A 22 -10.44 -8.79 5.83
CA HIS A 22 -11.64 -8.97 6.67
C HIS A 22 -12.85 -8.19 6.13
N LEU A 23 -12.62 -6.98 5.60
CA LEU A 23 -13.64 -6.14 5.00
C LEU A 23 -13.95 -6.51 3.53
N GLN A 24 -13.25 -7.47 2.95
CA GLN A 24 -13.39 -7.92 1.56
C GLN A 24 -13.27 -6.76 0.56
N LEU A 25 -12.32 -5.85 0.81
CA LEU A 25 -12.12 -4.68 -0.03
C LEU A 25 -11.45 -5.04 -1.35
N SER A 26 -11.79 -4.29 -2.39
CA SER A 26 -11.13 -4.42 -3.69
C SER A 26 -9.64 -4.07 -3.59
N PRO A 27 -8.78 -4.65 -4.45
CA PRO A 27 -7.35 -4.34 -4.46
C PRO A 27 -7.04 -2.84 -4.57
N ILE A 28 -7.78 -2.11 -5.41
CA ILE A 28 -7.61 -0.67 -5.59
C ILE A 28 -7.85 0.11 -4.29
N VAL A 29 -8.83 -0.30 -3.48
CA VAL A 29 -9.09 0.29 -2.15
C VAL A 29 -7.94 -0.02 -1.19
N LYS A 30 -7.48 -1.28 -1.15
CA LYS A 30 -6.35 -1.70 -0.28
C LYS A 30 -5.09 -0.89 -0.57
N TYR A 31 -4.66 -0.83 -1.83
CA TYR A 31 -3.40 -0.16 -2.20
C TYR A 31 -3.50 1.37 -2.16
N SER A 32 -4.68 1.93 -2.36
CA SER A 32 -4.92 3.36 -2.09
C SER A 32 -4.78 3.68 -0.60
N ALA A 33 -5.32 2.82 0.27
CA ALA A 33 -5.23 2.99 1.72
C ALA A 33 -3.78 2.84 2.21
N LEU A 34 -3.04 1.87 1.68
CA LEU A 34 -1.60 1.70 1.94
C LEU A 34 -0.82 2.95 1.52
N SER A 35 -1.09 3.49 0.32
CA SER A 35 -0.42 4.71 -0.13
C SER A 35 -0.77 5.94 0.73
N LEU A 36 -2.04 6.12 1.06
CA LEU A 36 -2.47 7.23 1.93
C LEU A 36 -1.87 7.12 3.33
N PHE A 37 -1.84 5.91 3.91
CA PHE A 37 -1.36 5.70 5.26
C PHE A 37 0.17 5.63 5.34
N ALA A 38 0.76 4.62 4.72
CA ALA A 38 2.15 4.24 4.93
C ALA A 38 3.13 5.19 4.22
N ASP A 39 2.79 5.63 3.00
CA ASP A 39 3.69 6.44 2.18
C ASP A 39 3.55 7.94 2.48
N ARG A 40 2.42 8.36 3.06
CA ARG A 40 2.05 9.79 3.15
C ARG A 40 1.69 10.22 4.55
N PHE A 41 0.69 9.60 5.19
CA PHE A 41 0.22 10.04 6.51
C PHE A 41 1.28 9.77 7.57
N PHE A 42 1.72 8.52 7.69
CA PHE A 42 2.68 8.07 8.69
C PHE A 42 3.97 8.92 8.72
N PRO A 43 4.68 9.18 7.60
CA PRO A 43 5.86 10.05 7.61
C PRO A 43 5.55 11.54 7.84
N SER A 44 4.31 11.99 7.64
CA SER A 44 3.92 13.41 7.85
C SER A 44 3.52 13.72 9.30
N VAL A 45 3.10 12.71 10.07
CA VAL A 45 2.68 12.87 11.48
C VAL A 45 3.73 13.57 12.35
N PRO A 46 5.03 13.21 12.33
CA PRO A 46 6.04 13.87 13.16
C PRO A 46 6.15 15.38 12.92
N ALA A 47 6.18 15.78 11.64
CA ALA A 47 6.27 17.19 11.26
C ALA A 47 4.98 17.94 11.66
N PHE A 48 3.83 17.33 11.45
CA PHE A 48 2.53 17.90 11.80
C PHE A 48 2.38 18.14 13.32
N ILE A 49 2.80 17.17 14.15
CA ILE A 49 2.77 17.31 15.62
C ILE A 49 3.74 18.40 16.08
N LYS A 50 4.97 18.45 15.55
CA LYS A 50 5.96 19.49 15.89
C LYS A 50 5.50 20.89 15.51
N GLY A 51 4.76 21.02 14.41
CA GLY A 51 4.22 22.30 13.94
C GLY A 51 3.14 22.92 14.83
N GLY A 52 2.66 22.22 15.87
CA GLY A 52 1.59 22.74 16.72
C GLY A 52 0.21 22.71 16.07
N ASN A 53 0.07 22.08 14.90
CA ASN A 53 -1.10 22.18 14.02
C ASN A 53 -2.36 21.48 14.55
N SER A 54 -2.26 20.71 15.64
CA SER A 54 -3.43 20.09 16.27
C SER A 54 -3.22 19.84 17.76
N SER A 55 -4.20 20.23 18.57
CA SER A 55 -4.34 19.84 19.98
C SER A 55 -5.16 18.56 20.16
N SER A 56 -5.36 17.79 19.08
CA SER A 56 -6.17 16.58 19.12
C SER A 56 -5.54 15.52 20.03
N TRP A 57 -6.36 14.96 20.93
CA TRP A 57 -5.98 13.88 21.83
C TRP A 57 -5.56 12.60 21.08
N LEU A 58 -5.97 12.42 19.80
CA LEU A 58 -5.57 11.29 18.96
C LEU A 58 -4.09 11.31 18.56
N LEU A 59 -3.43 12.48 18.61
CA LEU A 59 -2.02 12.63 18.25
C LEU A 59 -1.16 13.11 19.43
N ARG A 60 -1.75 13.30 20.61
CA ARG A 60 -1.07 13.86 21.80
C ARG A 60 -1.62 13.24 23.11
N PRO A 61 -0.98 12.17 23.64
CA PRO A 61 0.13 11.42 23.05
C PRO A 61 -0.32 10.57 21.85
N VAL A 62 0.60 10.24 20.96
CA VAL A 62 0.35 9.26 19.90
C VAL A 62 0.37 7.86 20.53
N THR A 63 -0.67 7.07 20.31
CA THR A 63 -0.78 5.70 20.80
C THR A 63 -0.91 4.71 19.64
N GLU A 64 -0.59 3.44 19.89
CA GLU A 64 -0.75 2.37 18.91
C GLU A 64 -2.21 2.24 18.45
N SER A 65 -3.15 2.26 19.39
CA SER A 65 -4.59 2.20 19.10
C SER A 65 -5.06 3.39 18.26
N ALA A 66 -4.45 4.57 18.41
CA ALA A 66 -4.73 5.72 17.56
C ALA A 66 -4.21 5.50 16.13
N PHE A 67 -3.04 4.88 15.95
CA PHE A 67 -2.56 4.51 14.62
C PHE A 67 -3.40 3.42 13.97
N HIS A 68 -3.84 2.40 14.72
CA HIS A 68 -4.81 1.42 14.24
C HIS A 68 -6.11 2.10 13.78
N LEU A 69 -6.60 3.11 14.52
CA LEU A 69 -7.73 3.92 14.06
C LEU A 69 -7.41 4.62 12.73
N PHE A 70 -6.25 5.27 12.59
CA PHE A 70 -5.86 5.94 11.34
C PHE A 70 -5.68 4.99 10.16
N VAL A 71 -5.27 3.73 10.39
CA VAL A 71 -5.29 2.66 9.38
C VAL A 71 -6.72 2.40 8.91
N LEU A 72 -7.66 2.25 9.83
CA LEU A 72 -9.07 2.05 9.46
C LEU A 72 -9.66 3.28 8.75
N ILE A 73 -9.22 4.49 9.11
CA ILE A 73 -9.60 5.72 8.42
C ILE A 73 -9.05 5.77 6.99
N SER A 74 -7.80 5.36 6.75
CA SER A 74 -7.25 5.35 5.39
C SER A 74 -8.01 4.38 4.48
N LEU A 75 -8.41 3.22 5.00
CA LEU A 75 -9.29 2.28 4.31
C LEU A 75 -10.66 2.89 4.06
N TRP A 76 -11.26 3.53 5.05
CA TRP A 76 -12.57 4.16 4.90
C TRP A 76 -12.58 5.27 3.86
N ILE A 77 -11.59 6.17 3.89
CA ILE A 77 -11.41 7.20 2.85
C ILE A 77 -11.25 6.55 1.48
N SER A 78 -10.46 5.49 1.37
CA SER A 78 -10.24 4.79 0.10
C SER A 78 -11.52 4.17 -0.46
N THR A 79 -12.41 3.62 0.37
CA THR A 79 -13.73 3.17 -0.09
C THR A 79 -14.56 4.32 -0.65
N LYS A 80 -14.49 5.52 -0.07
CA LYS A 80 -15.19 6.72 -0.57
C LYS A 80 -14.66 7.22 -1.90
N ILE A 81 -13.38 6.97 -2.19
CA ILE A 81 -12.74 7.37 -3.45
C ILE A 81 -13.13 6.41 -4.58
N HIS A 82 -13.13 5.11 -4.33
CA HIS A 82 -13.20 4.09 -5.39
C HIS A 82 -14.55 3.38 -5.50
N ASP A 83 -15.29 3.22 -4.41
CA ASP A 83 -16.54 2.45 -4.44
C ASP A 83 -17.74 3.37 -4.74
N SER A 84 -18.64 2.89 -5.60
CA SER A 84 -19.92 3.57 -5.85
C SER A 84 -20.80 3.64 -4.60
N GLN A 85 -20.67 2.66 -3.71
CA GLN A 85 -21.32 2.60 -2.40
C GLN A 85 -20.25 2.33 -1.34
N PRO A 86 -19.66 3.39 -0.74
CA PRO A 86 -18.62 3.21 0.26
C PRO A 86 -19.14 2.51 1.51
N LEU A 87 -18.27 1.74 2.16
CA LEU A 87 -18.60 1.10 3.42
C LEU A 87 -18.97 2.16 4.48
N SER A 88 -19.95 1.79 5.30
CA SER A 88 -20.39 2.64 6.40
C SER A 88 -19.35 2.71 7.52
N VAL A 89 -19.33 3.81 8.26
CA VAL A 89 -18.52 3.93 9.49
C VAL A 89 -18.83 2.83 10.51
N ALA A 90 -20.04 2.25 10.48
CA ALA A 90 -20.42 1.17 11.37
C ALA A 90 -19.63 -0.12 11.09
N CYS A 91 -19.29 -0.41 9.83
CA CYS A 91 -18.45 -1.55 9.45
C CYS A 91 -17.05 -1.40 10.06
N PHE A 92 -16.43 -0.22 9.89
CA PHE A 92 -15.10 0.07 10.46
C PHE A 92 -15.11 0.11 11.98
N LYS A 93 -16.17 0.65 12.59
CA LYS A 93 -16.33 0.63 14.04
C LYS A 93 -16.44 -0.80 14.56
N SER A 94 -17.24 -1.65 13.91
CA SER A 94 -17.38 -3.06 14.30
C SER A 94 -16.05 -3.80 14.20
N LEU A 95 -15.22 -3.50 13.21
CA LEU A 95 -13.87 -4.06 13.11
C LEU A 95 -12.95 -3.53 14.21
N ALA A 96 -12.97 -2.22 14.47
CA ALA A 96 -12.18 -1.62 15.55
C ALA A 96 -12.54 -2.21 16.92
N ASP A 97 -13.83 -2.44 17.18
CA ASP A 97 -14.31 -3.02 18.45
C ASP A 97 -13.79 -4.46 18.67
N THR A 98 -13.47 -5.20 17.60
CA THR A 98 -12.94 -6.57 17.71
C THR A 98 -11.42 -6.63 17.66
N SER A 99 -10.78 -5.72 16.93
CA SER A 99 -9.35 -5.77 16.65
C SER A 99 -8.50 -4.87 17.54
N ILE A 100 -9.03 -3.75 18.01
CA ILE A 100 -8.32 -2.78 18.86
C ILE A 100 -8.76 -2.98 20.32
N LYS A 101 -7.90 -3.59 21.14
CA LYS A 101 -8.29 -4.03 22.48
C LYS A 101 -8.09 -2.96 23.55
N GLU A 102 -7.17 -2.04 23.35
CA GLU A 102 -6.77 -1.08 24.39
C GLU A 102 -7.73 0.11 24.46
N GLN A 103 -8.47 0.39 23.39
CA GLN A 103 -9.37 1.54 23.30
C GLN A 103 -10.60 1.29 22.44
N HIS A 104 -11.77 1.62 22.97
CA HIS A 104 -13.02 1.66 22.22
C HIS A 104 -13.25 3.03 21.58
N PHE A 105 -13.45 3.05 20.27
CA PHE A 105 -13.73 4.26 19.51
C PHE A 105 -15.21 4.42 19.22
N THR A 106 -15.72 5.64 19.44
CA THR A 106 -17.08 6.02 19.06
C THR A 106 -17.12 6.47 17.59
N THR A 107 -18.30 6.49 16.99
CA THR A 107 -18.50 7.07 15.64
C THR A 107 -17.99 8.51 15.54
N ARG A 108 -18.12 9.30 16.62
CA ARG A 108 -17.57 10.66 16.67
C ARG A 108 -16.05 10.67 16.58
N ASN A 109 -15.37 9.68 17.17
CA ASN A 109 -13.92 9.56 17.06
C ASN A 109 -13.48 9.23 15.64
N PHE A 110 -14.22 8.38 14.92
CA PHE A 110 -13.97 8.10 13.50
C PHE A 110 -14.08 9.37 12.64
N LEU A 111 -15.15 10.16 12.82
CA LEU A 111 -15.33 11.41 12.09
C LEU A 111 -14.23 12.43 12.40
N GLN A 112 -13.83 12.54 13.67
CA GLN A 112 -12.72 13.41 14.07
C GLN A 112 -11.38 12.93 13.48
N ALA A 113 -11.14 11.62 13.48
CA ALA A 113 -9.94 11.02 12.94
C ALA A 113 -9.87 11.18 11.41
N GLU A 114 -11.00 11.08 10.69
CA GLU A 114 -11.08 11.36 9.26
C GLU A 114 -10.64 12.79 8.93
N VAL A 115 -11.20 13.79 9.62
CA VAL A 115 -10.82 15.19 9.40
C VAL A 115 -9.34 15.41 9.70
N LEU A 116 -8.86 14.85 10.81
CA LEU A 116 -7.46 14.97 11.21
C LEU A 116 -6.52 14.28 10.22
N PHE A 117 -6.91 13.12 9.69
CA PHE A 117 -6.17 12.40 8.66
C PHE A 117 -6.00 13.25 7.41
N MET A 118 -7.09 13.85 6.93
CA MET A 118 -7.05 14.76 5.79
C MET A 118 -6.20 16.01 6.09
N GLN A 119 -6.28 16.58 7.30
CA GLN A 119 -5.44 17.73 7.69
C GLN A 119 -3.95 17.41 7.68
N VAL A 120 -3.55 16.23 8.18
CA VAL A 120 -2.15 15.79 8.15
C VAL A 120 -1.65 15.66 6.70
N LEU A 121 -2.53 15.23 5.78
CA LEU A 121 -2.24 15.14 4.35
C LEU A 121 -2.45 16.45 3.58
N ASN A 122 -2.72 17.57 4.25
CA ASN A 122 -3.06 18.84 3.61
C ASN A 122 -4.21 18.72 2.58
N PHE A 123 -5.17 17.83 2.86
CA PHE A 123 -6.31 17.48 2.00
C PHE A 123 -5.94 16.91 0.62
N GLU A 124 -4.67 16.58 0.39
CA GLU A 124 -4.23 15.93 -0.83
C GLU A 124 -4.57 14.43 -0.72
N ILE A 125 -5.76 13.99 -1.12
CA ILE A 125 -6.15 12.56 -1.02
C ILE A 125 -6.16 11.86 -2.38
N GLY A 126 -5.55 12.45 -3.41
CA GLY A 126 -5.47 11.86 -4.75
C GLY A 126 -4.68 10.55 -4.77
N THR A 127 -5.25 9.52 -5.43
CA THR A 127 -4.70 8.16 -5.53
C THR A 127 -4.34 7.76 -6.96
N THR A 128 -4.24 8.73 -7.89
CA THR A 128 -4.00 8.48 -9.32
C THR A 128 -2.58 8.02 -9.65
N ASN A 129 -1.63 8.17 -8.73
CA ASN A 129 -0.22 7.82 -8.94
C ASN A 129 0.26 6.74 -7.96
N ILE A 130 -0.57 5.73 -7.72
CA ILE A 130 -0.19 4.56 -6.90
C ILE A 130 0.30 3.43 -7.81
N ALA A 131 1.26 2.64 -7.31
CA ALA A 131 1.90 1.57 -8.09
C ALA A 131 0.89 0.50 -8.56
N PHE A 132 -0.20 0.29 -7.81
CA PHE A 132 -1.19 -0.73 -8.15
C PHE A 132 -1.94 -0.42 -9.46
N LEU A 133 -2.28 0.84 -9.72
CA LEU A 133 -2.95 1.23 -10.98
C LEU A 133 -2.07 0.90 -12.18
N PHE A 134 -0.78 1.27 -12.11
CA PHE A 134 0.17 0.95 -13.18
C PHE A 134 0.41 -0.55 -13.32
N LEU A 135 0.40 -1.29 -12.21
CA LEU A 135 0.56 -2.74 -12.20
C LEU A 135 -0.62 -3.44 -12.86
N GLU A 136 -1.84 -3.02 -12.53
CA GLU A 136 -3.07 -3.54 -13.13
C GLU A 136 -3.10 -3.27 -14.63
N ASP A 137 -2.79 -2.03 -15.05
CA ASP A 137 -2.69 -1.66 -16.46
C ASP A 137 -1.64 -2.49 -17.21
N LEU A 138 -0.44 -2.64 -16.64
CA LEU A 138 0.61 -3.46 -17.23
C LEU A 138 0.20 -4.93 -17.30
N TRP A 139 -0.45 -5.47 -16.28
CA TRP A 139 -0.93 -6.85 -16.28
C TRP A 139 -2.00 -7.08 -17.37
N ILE A 140 -2.96 -6.17 -17.53
CA ILE A 140 -3.97 -6.24 -18.60
C ILE A 140 -3.29 -6.19 -19.96
N GLN A 141 -2.36 -5.27 -20.17
CA GLN A 141 -1.62 -5.16 -21.43
C GLN A 141 -0.80 -6.42 -21.72
N PHE A 142 -0.11 -6.96 -20.71
CA PHE A 142 0.70 -8.16 -20.84
C PHE A 142 -0.12 -9.37 -21.31
N LYS A 143 -1.31 -9.56 -20.73
CA LYS A 143 -2.27 -10.59 -21.16
C LYS A 143 -2.75 -10.38 -22.60
N GLY A 144 -2.86 -9.14 -23.05
CA GLY A 144 -3.23 -8.81 -24.42
C GLY A 144 -2.13 -9.10 -25.45
N VAL A 145 -0.85 -9.00 -25.07
CA VAL A 145 0.28 -9.13 -26.01
C VAL A 145 0.94 -10.50 -26.03
N ALA A 146 0.75 -11.32 -24.99
CA ALA A 146 1.44 -12.61 -24.87
C ALA A 146 0.55 -13.70 -24.28
N LYS A 147 0.50 -14.88 -24.93
CA LYS A 147 -0.22 -16.05 -24.40
C LYS A 147 0.28 -16.49 -23.03
N VAL A 148 1.58 -16.32 -22.77
CA VAL A 148 2.18 -16.60 -21.46
C VAL A 148 1.62 -15.69 -20.35
N GLY A 149 1.03 -14.55 -20.70
CA GLY A 149 0.33 -13.68 -19.78
C GLY A 149 -0.87 -14.32 -19.10
N GLU A 150 -1.49 -15.35 -19.69
CA GLU A 150 -2.54 -16.13 -19.03
C GLU A 150 -2.03 -16.90 -17.80
N LEU A 151 -0.73 -17.16 -17.72
CA LEU A 151 -0.10 -17.83 -16.58
C LEU A 151 0.27 -16.87 -15.46
N LEU A 152 0.31 -15.56 -15.74
CA LEU A 152 0.60 -14.54 -14.74
C LEU A 152 -0.68 -14.16 -14.00
N SER A 153 -0.79 -14.66 -12.77
CA SER A 153 -1.87 -14.31 -11.85
C SER A 153 -1.62 -12.92 -11.26
N ILE A 154 -2.67 -12.10 -11.19
CA ILE A 154 -2.62 -10.76 -10.56
C ILE A 154 -2.41 -10.90 -9.04
N GLU A 155 -2.88 -11.99 -8.44
CA GLU A 155 -2.68 -12.34 -7.04
C GLU A 155 -1.20 -12.48 -6.70
N ALA A 156 -0.41 -13.13 -7.55
CA ALA A 156 1.04 -13.21 -7.36
C ALA A 156 1.73 -11.83 -7.46
N CYS A 157 1.19 -10.90 -8.24
CA CYS A 157 1.67 -9.52 -8.25
C CYS A 157 1.29 -8.78 -6.95
N MET A 158 0.09 -9.02 -6.43
CA MET A 158 -0.38 -8.45 -5.17
C MET A 158 0.43 -8.95 -3.97
N GLU A 159 0.77 -10.24 -3.92
CA GLU A 159 1.61 -10.81 -2.85
C GLU A 159 3.00 -10.18 -2.83
N VAL A 160 3.62 -9.97 -4.00
CA VAL A 160 4.90 -9.27 -4.10
C VAL A 160 4.75 -7.81 -3.66
N MET A 161 3.63 -7.15 -4.01
CA MET A 161 3.38 -5.76 -3.61
C MET A 161 3.16 -5.62 -2.09
N ASP A 162 2.44 -6.56 -1.46
CA ASP A 162 2.22 -6.60 -0.02
C ASP A 162 3.56 -6.80 0.72
N LEU A 163 4.40 -7.72 0.25
CA LEU A 163 5.76 -7.92 0.77
C LEU A 163 6.61 -6.64 0.69
N LEU A 164 6.52 -5.88 -0.40
CA LEU A 164 7.26 -4.62 -0.52
C LEU A 164 6.76 -3.54 0.43
N TYR A 165 5.46 -3.51 0.72
CA TYR A 165 4.93 -2.63 1.76
C TYR A 165 5.44 -3.02 3.14
N GLU A 166 5.53 -4.30 3.46
CA GLU A 166 6.06 -4.80 4.74
C GLU A 166 7.54 -4.48 4.93
N LYS A 167 8.37 -4.62 3.88
CA LYS A 167 9.83 -4.39 3.95
C LYS A 167 10.26 -2.91 3.88
N GLU A 168 9.32 -1.96 3.81
CA GLU A 168 9.58 -0.52 3.62
C GLU A 168 10.32 -0.14 2.31
N GLU A 169 10.56 -1.10 1.43
CA GLU A 169 11.38 -0.92 0.23
C GLU A 169 10.73 -0.01 -0.80
N MET A 170 9.39 0.10 -0.78
CA MET A 170 8.60 0.99 -1.65
C MET A 170 9.09 2.45 -1.63
N SER A 171 9.72 2.89 -0.53
CA SER A 171 10.10 4.29 -0.31
C SER A 171 11.57 4.62 -0.60
N VAL A 172 12.48 3.65 -0.49
CA VAL A 172 13.94 3.90 -0.53
C VAL A 172 14.55 3.58 -1.89
N LEU A 173 14.15 2.48 -2.52
CA LEU A 173 14.75 2.00 -3.78
C LEU A 173 13.97 2.44 -5.02
N PHE A 174 12.70 2.85 -4.85
CA PHE A 174 11.79 2.98 -5.97
C PHE A 174 11.06 4.33 -5.99
N ARG A 175 11.67 5.32 -6.65
CA ARG A 175 11.09 6.69 -6.74
C ARG A 175 9.90 6.82 -7.69
N SER A 176 9.60 5.78 -8.47
CA SER A 176 8.58 5.82 -9.52
C SER A 176 7.59 4.66 -9.35
N PRO A 177 6.30 4.96 -9.10
CA PRO A 177 5.24 3.95 -9.04
C PRO A 177 5.16 3.06 -10.30
N HIS A 178 5.50 3.61 -11.48
CA HIS A 178 5.55 2.86 -12.73
C HIS A 178 6.69 1.85 -12.76
N SER A 179 7.87 2.26 -12.27
CA SER A 179 9.05 1.40 -12.22
C SER A 179 8.85 0.24 -11.24
N ILE A 180 8.19 0.51 -10.10
CA ILE A 180 7.78 -0.52 -9.14
C ILE A 180 6.81 -1.50 -9.80
N ALA A 181 5.75 -1.01 -10.42
CA ALA A 181 4.75 -1.83 -11.06
C ALA A 181 5.36 -2.78 -12.11
N ALA A 182 6.27 -2.26 -12.94
CA ALA A 182 7.00 -3.07 -13.91
C ALA A 182 7.91 -4.11 -13.23
N ALA A 183 8.64 -3.71 -12.19
CA ALA A 183 9.51 -4.64 -11.46
C ALA A 183 8.71 -5.76 -10.78
N ILE A 184 7.58 -5.43 -10.14
CA ILE A 184 6.64 -6.40 -9.56
C ILE A 184 6.16 -7.38 -10.64
N LEU A 185 5.69 -6.87 -11.79
CA LEU A 185 5.24 -7.72 -12.89
C LEU A 185 6.34 -8.68 -13.36
N VAL A 186 7.57 -8.20 -13.55
CA VAL A 186 8.71 -9.04 -13.95
C VAL A 186 9.03 -10.09 -12.89
N VAL A 187 9.04 -9.71 -11.61
CA VAL A 187 9.28 -10.64 -10.49
C VAL A 187 8.21 -11.73 -10.47
N SER A 188 6.94 -11.35 -10.53
CA SER A 188 5.82 -12.27 -10.53
C SER A 188 5.85 -13.17 -11.77
N TYR A 189 6.26 -12.66 -12.94
CA TYR A 189 6.51 -13.48 -14.13
C TYR A 189 7.61 -14.53 -13.89
N VAL A 190 8.75 -14.12 -13.33
CA VAL A 190 9.88 -15.02 -13.05
C VAL A 190 9.51 -16.12 -12.06
N ILE A 191 8.64 -15.83 -11.09
CA ILE A 191 8.23 -16.78 -10.05
C ILE A 191 7.13 -17.74 -10.56
N THR A 192 6.15 -17.22 -11.30
CA THR A 192 4.93 -17.98 -11.64
C THR A 192 5.03 -18.70 -12.98
N VAL A 193 5.77 -18.16 -13.94
CA VAL A 193 5.84 -18.73 -15.28
C VAL A 193 6.91 -19.82 -15.34
N PRO A 194 6.58 -21.06 -15.77
CA PRO A 194 7.56 -22.13 -15.93
C PRO A 194 8.66 -21.73 -16.92
N LYS A 195 9.93 -22.01 -16.58
CA LYS A 195 11.09 -21.67 -17.41
C LYS A 195 10.99 -22.18 -18.85
N GLN A 196 10.33 -23.32 -19.06
CA GLN A 196 10.12 -23.91 -20.40
C GLN A 196 9.21 -23.05 -21.29
N LYS A 197 8.47 -22.10 -20.72
CA LYS A 197 7.56 -21.17 -21.41
C LYS A 197 8.08 -19.73 -21.43
N TRP A 198 9.35 -19.50 -21.09
CA TRP A 198 9.99 -18.18 -21.13
C TRP A 198 10.36 -17.77 -22.57
N GLU A 199 9.39 -17.79 -23.47
CA GLU A 199 9.57 -17.40 -24.86
C GLU A 199 9.35 -15.90 -25.07
N PHE A 200 8.71 -15.23 -24.11
CA PHE A 200 8.41 -13.80 -24.19
C PHE A 200 9.51 -12.93 -23.56
N PRO A 201 10.02 -11.89 -24.26
CA PRO A 201 11.08 -11.02 -23.77
C PRO A 201 10.52 -9.98 -22.77
N VAL A 202 10.15 -10.44 -21.57
CA VAL A 202 9.46 -9.61 -20.56
C VAL A 202 10.23 -8.34 -20.20
N LEU A 203 11.57 -8.42 -20.06
CA LEU A 203 12.42 -7.27 -19.73
C LEU A 203 12.41 -6.21 -20.84
N GLY A 204 12.56 -6.63 -22.10
CA GLY A 204 12.53 -5.72 -23.24
C GLY A 204 11.13 -5.11 -23.42
N TRP A 205 10.08 -5.88 -23.16
CA TRP A 205 8.71 -5.37 -23.21
C TRP A 205 8.43 -4.34 -22.11
N VAL A 206 8.79 -4.60 -20.84
CA VAL A 206 8.58 -3.61 -19.77
C VAL A 206 9.39 -2.34 -20.00
N ASN A 207 10.62 -2.45 -20.52
CA ASN A 207 11.43 -1.30 -20.93
C ASN A 207 10.69 -0.48 -22.00
N PHE A 208 10.17 -1.14 -23.03
CA PHE A 208 9.40 -0.48 -24.09
C PHE A 208 8.17 0.29 -23.57
N VAL A 209 7.38 -0.31 -22.67
CA VAL A 209 6.12 0.32 -22.19
C VAL A 209 6.34 1.33 -21.05
N THR A 210 7.40 1.20 -20.26
CA THR A 210 7.64 2.08 -19.08
C THR A 210 8.80 3.05 -19.25
N SER A 211 9.59 2.93 -20.32
CA SER A 211 10.86 3.65 -20.53
C SER A 211 11.89 3.46 -19.39
N CYS A 212 11.71 2.45 -18.54
CA CYS A 212 12.66 2.11 -17.49
C CYS A 212 13.86 1.39 -18.09
N LYS A 213 15.07 1.89 -17.82
CA LYS A 213 16.31 1.25 -18.26
C LYS A 213 16.40 -0.18 -17.75
N GLU A 214 16.76 -1.11 -18.62
CA GLU A 214 16.89 -2.53 -18.27
C GLU A 214 17.87 -2.76 -17.10
N ASP A 215 19.00 -2.07 -17.05
CA ASP A 215 19.96 -2.21 -15.94
C ASP A 215 19.35 -1.84 -14.59
N ASP A 216 18.53 -0.80 -14.56
CA ASP A 216 17.85 -0.38 -13.33
C ASP A 216 16.71 -1.36 -13.00
N MET A 217 16.00 -1.86 -14.01
CA MET A 217 14.99 -2.91 -13.86
C MET A 217 15.59 -4.19 -13.26
N ILE A 218 16.75 -4.63 -13.75
CA ILE A 218 17.44 -5.83 -13.25
C ILE A 218 17.84 -5.63 -11.78
N LYS A 219 18.35 -4.46 -11.39
CA LYS A 219 18.67 -4.15 -9.98
C LYS A 219 17.40 -4.23 -9.12
N MET A 220 16.33 -3.59 -9.57
CA MET A 220 15.03 -3.58 -8.89
C MET A 220 14.51 -5.01 -8.68
N VAL A 221 14.39 -5.79 -9.75
CA VAL A 221 13.95 -7.19 -9.72
C VAL A 221 14.83 -8.04 -8.81
N THR A 222 16.15 -7.86 -8.85
CA THR A 222 17.09 -8.61 -8.01
C THR A 222 16.86 -8.33 -6.54
N VAL A 223 16.60 -7.09 -6.15
CA VAL A 223 16.31 -6.76 -4.75
C VAL A 223 14.99 -7.37 -4.31
N ILE A 224 13.93 -7.24 -5.10
CA ILE A 224 12.62 -7.81 -4.78
C ILE A 224 12.73 -9.33 -4.64
N LEU A 225 13.42 -10.01 -5.56
CA LEU A 225 13.63 -11.46 -5.50
C LEU A 225 14.41 -11.89 -4.26
N LYS A 226 15.35 -11.09 -3.76
CA LYS A 226 16.03 -11.40 -2.48
C LYS A 226 15.04 -11.41 -1.32
N HIS A 227 14.11 -10.46 -1.29
CA HIS A 227 13.07 -10.44 -0.25
C HIS A 227 12.08 -11.59 -0.38
N VAL A 228 11.75 -12.01 -1.60
CA VAL A 228 10.85 -13.15 -1.85
C VAL A 228 11.51 -14.48 -1.48
N LEU A 229 12.79 -14.66 -1.78
CA LEU A 229 13.49 -15.96 -1.66
C LEU A 229 14.16 -16.17 -0.29
N VAL A 230 14.38 -15.12 0.49
CA VAL A 230 14.96 -15.22 1.83
C VAL A 230 13.82 -15.29 2.85
N PRO A 231 13.71 -16.36 3.66
CA PRO A 231 12.70 -16.42 4.72
C PRO A 231 12.90 -15.27 5.70
N SER A 232 11.80 -14.63 6.10
CA SER A 232 11.79 -13.62 7.17
C SER A 232 12.04 -14.24 8.54
#